data_AF-A0A6V7JIK9-F1
#
_entry.id   AF-A0A6V7JIK9-F1
#
_cell.length_a   1.000
_cell.length_b   1.000
_cell.length_c   1.000
_cell.angle_alpha   90.00
_cell.angle_beta   90.00
_cell.angle_gamma   90.00
#
_symmetry.space_group_name_H-M   'P 1'
#
loop_
_entity.id
_entity.type
_entity.pdbx_description
1 polymer ?
#
loop_
_entity_poly.entity_id
_entity_poly.type
_entity_poly.pdbx_seq_one_letter_code
_entity_poly.pdbx_strand_id
1 'polypeptide(L)' 'QMRQYLQQIRQETAARLVEKVYTDNGKPSKWWLCFAKKKFMDKSLSGPGQ' A
#
# COMPACT_ATOMS: atom_id res chain seq x y z
N GLN A 1 -22.35 5.05 -0.35
CA GLN A 1 -21.97 4.61 1.01
C GLN A 1 -20.73 3.70 1.00
N MET A 2 -20.80 2.42 0.62
CA MET A 2 -19.65 1.51 0.73
C MET A 2 -18.42 1.88 -0.13
N ARG A 3 -18.63 2.31 -1.38
CA ARG A 3 -17.53 2.77 -2.26
C ARG A 3 -16.74 3.94 -1.65
N GLN A 4 -17.45 4.88 -1.03
CA GLN A 4 -16.87 6.06 -0.40
C GLN A 4 -16.13 5.70 0.89
N TYR A 5 -16.67 4.76 1.67
CA TYR A 5 -16.00 4.23 2.85
C TYR A 5 -14.65 3.55 2.50
N LEU A 6 -14.63 2.67 1.48
CA LEU A 6 -13.39 2.06 1.01
C LEU A 6 -12.41 3.09 0.41
N GLN A 7 -12.92 4.19 -0.15
CA GLN A 7 -12.07 5.29 -0.61
C GLN A 7 -11.40 6.01 0.56
N GLN A 8 -12.12 6.30 1.64
CA GLN A 8 -11.55 6.89 2.85
C GLN A 8 -10.43 6.01 3.41
N ILE A 9 -10.65 4.70 3.49
CA ILE A 9 -9.61 3.75 3.93
C ILE A 9 -8.38 3.83 3.03
N ARG A 10 -8.55 3.86 1.70
CA ARG A 10 -7.41 3.95 0.77
C ARG A 10 -6.61 5.24 0.96
N GLN A 11 -7.27 6.39 1.12
CA GLN A 11 -6.63 7.68 1.28
C GLN A 11 -5.85 7.76 2.60
N GLU A 12 -6.50 7.44 3.72
CA GLU A 12 -5.89 7.47 5.05
C GLU A 12 -4.73 6.48 5.19
N THR A 13 -4.89 5.26 4.65
CA THR A 13 -3.83 4.25 4.71
C THR A 13 -2.62 4.68 3.88
N ALA A 14 -2.84 5.21 2.67
CA ALA A 14 -1.74 5.65 1.81
C ALA A 14 -0.92 6.78 2.46
N ALA A 15 -1.59 7.79 3.03
CA ALA A 15 -0.93 8.91 3.70
C ALA A 15 -0.04 8.43 4.86
N ARG A 16 -0.56 7.56 5.73
CA ARG A 16 0.18 7.00 6.87
C ARG A 16 1.32 6.10 6.43
N LEU A 17 1.16 5.37 5.33
CA LEU A 17 2.15 4.41 4.86
C LEU A 17 3.39 5.12 4.27
N VAL A 18 3.22 6.26 3.60
CA VAL A 18 4.35 7.01 3.01
C VAL A 18 5.38 7.37 4.08
N GLU A 19 4.94 7.88 5.23
CA GLU A 19 5.81 8.23 6.36
C GLU A 19 6.56 7.03 6.96
N LYS A 20 6.04 5.81 6.79
CA LYS A 20 6.68 4.59 7.30
C LYS A 20 7.61 3.94 6.28
N VAL A 21 7.28 4.05 4.99
CA VAL A 21 8.01 3.41 3.90
C VAL A 21 9.21 4.23 3.47
N TYR A 22 9.08 5.54 3.38
CA TYR A 22 10.15 6.42 2.94
C TYR A 22 11.01 6.90 4.12
N THR A 23 12.31 6.93 3.89
CA THR A 23 13.30 7.49 4.83
C THR A 23 13.44 9.00 4.61
N ASP A 24 14.10 9.69 5.53
CA ASP A 24 14.35 11.16 5.45
C ASP A 24 15.05 11.59 4.15
N ASN A 25 15.79 10.67 3.51
CA ASN A 25 16.47 10.88 2.24
C ASN A 25 15.54 10.70 1.01
N GLY A 26 14.24 10.52 1.22
CA GLY A 26 13.26 10.26 0.16
C GLY A 26 13.40 8.89 -0.51
N LYS A 27 14.24 7.99 0.03
CA LYS A 27 14.42 6.64 -0.49
C LYS A 27 13.49 5.65 0.22
N PRO A 28 12.85 4.72 -0.50
CA PRO A 28 12.01 3.68 0.11
C PRO A 28 12.85 2.66 0.90
N SER A 29 12.35 2.24 2.05
CA SER A 29 13.00 1.28 2.95
C SER A 29 12.96 -0.15 2.40
N LYS A 30 14.12 -0.81 2.37
CA LYS A 30 14.24 -2.22 1.95
C LYS A 30 13.39 -3.18 2.79
N TRP A 31 13.15 -2.85 4.06
CA TRP A 31 12.37 -3.65 5.00
C TRP A 31 10.86 -3.61 4.71
N TRP A 32 10.41 -2.62 3.94
CA TRP A 32 9.06 -2.55 3.41
C TRP A 32 8.99 -3.14 2.00
N LEU A 33 9.97 -2.83 1.14
CA LEU A 33 10.00 -3.31 -0.23
C LEU A 33 10.12 -4.84 -0.35
N CYS A 34 10.67 -5.53 0.65
CA CYS A 34 10.73 -7.00 0.65
C CYS A 34 9.35 -7.67 0.62
N PHE A 35 8.28 -6.94 0.96
CA PHE A 35 6.90 -7.43 0.89
C PHE A 35 6.20 -7.16 -0.44
N ALA A 36 6.78 -6.36 -1.36
CA ALA A 36 6.09 -5.90 -2.57
C ALA A 36 5.57 -7.03 -3.50
N LYS A 37 6.22 -8.21 -3.49
CA LYS A 37 5.82 -9.39 -4.28
C LYS A 37 5.04 -10.44 -3.48
N LYS A 38 4.82 -10.23 -2.18
CA LYS A 38 4.11 -11.17 -1.30
C LYS A 38 2.62 -10.88 -1.35
N LYS A 39 1.79 -11.89 -1.60
CA LYS A 39 0.33 -11.78 -1.61
C LYS A 39 -0.23 -12.22 -0.27
N PHE A 40 -1.14 -11.41 0.29
CA PHE A 40 -1.89 -11.81 1.47
C PHE A 40 -3.02 -12.77 1.06
N MET A 41 -3.07 -13.96 1.68
CA MET A 41 -4.04 -15.02 1.37
C MET A 41 -4.08 -15.41 -0.12
N ASP A 42 -2.96 -15.28 -0.84
CA ASP A 42 -2.86 -15.49 -2.30
C ASP A 42 -3.83 -14.66 -3.15
N LYS A 43 -4.36 -13.54 -2.61
CA LYS A 43 -5.28 -12.63 -3.31
C LYS A 43 -4.57 -11.35 -3.76
N SER A 44 -5.08 -10.74 -4.84
CA SER A 44 -4.71 -9.39 -5.28
C SER A 44 -5.97 -8.54 -5.46
N LEU A 45 -5.83 -7.25 -5.17
CA LEU A 45 -6.84 -6.23 -5.50
C LEU A 45 -6.55 -5.55 -6.85
N SER A 46 -5.38 -5.78 -7.45
CA SER A 46 -5.11 -5.38 -8.82
C SER A 46 -5.92 -6.25 -9.79
N GLY A 47 -6.46 -5.63 -10.83
CA GLY A 47 -7.15 -6.36 -11.89
C GLY A 47 -6.18 -7.23 -12.69
N PRO A 48 -6.67 -8.23 -13.44
CA PRO A 48 -5.83 -8.98 -14.38
C PRO A 48 -5.13 -8.03 -15.36
N GLY A 49 -3.80 -8.09 -15.46
CA GLY A 49 -3.01 -7.26 -16.39
C GLY A 49 -2.50 -5.93 -15.83
N GLN A 50 -2.62 -5.70 -14.52
CA GLN A 50 -1.99 -4.59 -13.77
C GLN A 50 -0.88 -5.10 -12.85
#